data_AF-A0A855YA97-F1
#
_entry.id   AF-A0A855YA97-F1
#
_cell.length_a   1.000
_cell.length_b   1.000
_cell.length_c   1.000
_cell.angle_alpha   90.00
_cell.angle_beta   90.00
_cell.angle_gamma   90.00
#
_symmetry.space_group_name_H-M   'P 1'
#
loop_
_entity.id
_entity.type
_entity.pdbx_description
1 polymer ?
#
loop_
_entity_poly.entity_id
_entity_poly.type
_entity_poly.pdbx_seq_one_letter_code
_entity_poly.pdbx_strand_id
1 'polypeptide(L)'
;MHLSEKEKEVAILVAQGMKDIEIAQSLFISRRRVGEIIFSIKVKWEIISRVQIGILACHLGWVCPPVEALYDEVRQHKRELNYA
;
A
#
# COMPACT_ATOMS: atom_id res chain seq x y z
N MET A 1 7.52 17.38 -1.66
CA MET A 1 7.25 15.96 -1.40
C MET A 1 6.28 15.40 -2.44
N HIS A 2 6.76 15.12 -3.65
CA HIS A 2 5.96 14.42 -4.67
C HIS A 2 6.71 13.16 -5.09
N LEU A 3 5.98 12.04 -5.21
CA LEU A 3 6.50 10.83 -5.80
C LEU A 3 6.54 10.99 -7.32
N SER A 4 7.57 10.43 -7.95
CA SER A 4 7.59 10.19 -9.39
C SER A 4 6.55 9.14 -9.77
N GLU A 5 6.17 9.06 -11.04
CA GLU A 5 5.24 8.04 -11.54
C GLU A 5 5.71 6.62 -11.20
N LYS A 6 7.01 6.35 -11.30
CA LYS A 6 7.57 5.02 -10.97
C LYS A 6 7.48 4.71 -9.47
N GLU A 7 7.68 5.72 -8.61
CA GLU A 7 7.50 5.56 -7.16
C GLU A 7 6.02 5.37 -6.80
N LYS A 8 5.12 6.09 -7.46
CA LYS A 8 3.67 5.94 -7.30
C LYS A 8 3.20 4.54 -7.70
N GLU A 9 3.69 4.04 -8.83
CA GLU A 9 3.42 2.68 -9.30
C GLU A 9 3.88 1.63 -8.27
N VAL A 10 5.10 1.75 -7.74
CA VAL A 10 5.60 0.87 -6.67
C VAL A 10 4.76 0.99 -5.40
N ALA A 11 4.34 2.20 -5.00
CA ALA A 11 3.50 2.41 -3.82
C ALA A 11 2.12 1.74 -3.97
N ILE A 12 1.52 1.79 -5.17
CA ILE A 12 0.26 1.11 -5.49
C ILE A 12 0.41 -0.40 -5.35
N LEU A 13 1.46 -1.00 -5.92
CA LEU A 13 1.70 -2.44 -5.82
C LEU A 13 1.97 -2.87 -4.37
N VAL A 14 2.66 -2.04 -3.59
CA VAL A 14 2.82 -2.26 -2.14
C VAL A 14 1.48 -2.26 -1.42
N ALA A 15 0.59 -1.32 -1.73
CA ALA A 15 -0.75 -1.24 -1.14
C ALA A 15 -1.63 -2.44 -1.50
N GLN A 16 -1.40 -3.05 -2.67
CA GLN A 16 -2.03 -4.31 -3.08
C GLN A 16 -1.46 -5.55 -2.37
N GLY A 17 -0.48 -5.38 -1.48
CA GLY A 17 0.12 -6.48 -0.70
C GLY A 17 1.27 -7.18 -1.41
N MET A 18 1.78 -6.66 -2.52
CA MET A 18 2.83 -7.32 -3.29
C MET A 18 4.20 -7.24 -2.61
N LYS A 19 4.92 -8.37 -2.66
CA LYS A 19 6.31 -8.55 -2.20
C LYS A 19 7.29 -8.02 -3.24
N ASP A 20 8.52 -7.73 -2.83
CA ASP A 20 9.56 -7.19 -3.72
C ASP A 20 9.83 -8.04 -4.96
N ILE A 21 9.70 -9.37 -4.83
CA ILE A 21 9.85 -10.29 -5.95
C ILE A 21 8.71 -10.15 -6.97
N GLU A 22 7.48 -9.97 -6.50
CA GLU A 22 6.30 -9.82 -7.35
C GLU A 22 6.29 -8.45 -8.03
N ILE A 23 6.67 -7.40 -7.29
CA ILE A 23 6.84 -6.04 -7.85
C ILE A 23 7.95 -6.03 -8.90
N ALA A 24 9.09 -6.67 -8.61
CA ALA A 24 10.21 -6.76 -9.55
C ALA A 24 9.80 -7.43 -10.86
N GLN A 25 9.05 -8.53 -10.77
CA GLN A 25 8.49 -9.24 -11.93
C GLN A 25 7.48 -8.37 -12.68
N SER A 26 6.56 -7.72 -11.97
CA SER A 26 5.52 -6.88 -12.57
C SER A 26 6.08 -5.67 -13.31
N LEU A 27 7.18 -5.09 -12.81
CA LEU A 27 7.80 -3.89 -13.36
C LEU A 27 9.02 -4.17 -14.25
N PHE A 28 9.38 -5.44 -14.45
CA PHE A 28 10.55 -5.87 -15.21
C PHE A 28 11.87 -5.22 -14.73
N ILE A 29 12.04 -5.09 -13.41
CA ILE A 29 13.25 -4.54 -12.77
C ILE A 29 13.82 -5.52 -11.74
N SER A 30 15.04 -5.28 -11.26
CA SER A 30 15.63 -6.11 -10.21
C SER A 30 14.98 -5.87 -8.85
N ARG A 31 14.96 -6.91 -7.99
CA ARG A 31 14.52 -6.76 -6.58
C ARG A 31 15.30 -5.68 -5.82
N ARG A 32 16.59 -5.54 -6.12
CA ARG A 32 17.42 -4.46 -5.58
C ARG A 32 16.84 -3.09 -5.95
N ARG A 33 16.47 -2.89 -7.22
CA ARG A 33 15.89 -1.64 -7.69
C ARG A 33 14.55 -1.32 -7.02
N VAL A 34 13.72 -2.33 -6.77
CA VAL A 34 12.49 -2.17 -5.97
C VAL A 34 12.82 -1.65 -4.57
N GLY A 35 13.82 -2.25 -3.89
CA GLY A 35 14.26 -1.80 -2.57
C GLY A 35 14.76 -0.35 -2.54
N GLU A 36 15.51 0.07 -3.56
CA GLU A 36 15.95 1.47 -3.73
C GLU A 36 14.76 2.43 -3.89
N ILE A 37 13.76 2.05 -4.69
CA ILE A 37 12.54 2.86 -4.89
C ILE A 37 11.75 2.95 -3.58
N ILE A 38 11.55 1.83 -2.87
CA ILE A 38 10.87 1.81 -1.56
C ILE A 38 11.60 2.68 -0.55
N PHE A 39 12.94 2.65 -0.53
CA PHE A 39 13.73 3.53 0.32
C PHE A 39 13.52 5.00 -0.03
N SER A 40 13.52 5.36 -1.33
CA SER A 40 13.25 6.71 -1.80
C SER A 40 11.85 7.20 -1.37
N ILE A 41 10.82 6.36 -1.51
CA ILE A 41 9.45 6.66 -1.05
C ILE A 41 9.43 6.95 0.45
N LYS A 42 10.06 6.09 1.26
CA LYS A 42 10.14 6.26 2.71
C LYS A 42 10.78 7.58 3.11
N VAL A 43 11.87 7.98 2.44
CA VAL A 43 12.52 9.27 2.66
C VAL A 43 11.61 10.43 2.26
N LYS A 44 10.94 10.35 1.09
CA LYS A 44 10.07 11.42 0.59
C LYS A 44 8.80 11.63 1.41
N TRP A 45 8.31 10.58 2.06
CA TRP A 45 7.13 10.61 2.91
C TRP A 45 7.45 10.64 4.41
N GLU A 46 8.74 10.63 4.78
CA GLU A 46 9.20 10.63 6.18
C GLU A 46 8.60 9.48 7.01
N ILE A 47 8.52 8.29 6.41
CA ILE A 47 7.99 7.08 7.04
C ILE A 47 9.07 6.00 7.13
N ILE A 48 8.87 5.03 8.02
CA ILE A 48 9.89 4.02 8.35
C ILE A 48 9.52 2.62 7.86
N SER A 49 8.25 2.36 7.59
CA SER A 49 7.75 1.02 7.28
C SER A 49 7.09 0.92 5.91
N ARG A 50 7.16 -0.27 5.30
CA ARG A 50 6.44 -0.61 4.06
C ARG A 50 4.92 -0.53 4.27
N VAL A 51 4.43 -0.89 5.45
CA VAL A 51 3.00 -0.84 5.77
C VAL A 51 2.47 0.58 5.69
N GLN A 52 3.23 1.56 6.19
CA GLN A 52 2.87 2.98 6.08
C GLN A 52 2.75 3.44 4.61
N ILE A 53 3.54 2.88 3.68
CA ILE A 53 3.39 3.16 2.24
C ILE A 53 2.00 2.73 1.77
N GLY A 54 1.57 1.52 2.12
CA GLY A 54 0.25 0.99 1.76
C GLY A 54 -0.89 1.83 2.32
N ILE A 55 -0.82 2.18 3.62
CA ILE A 55 -1.83 3.02 4.28
C ILE A 55 -1.96 4.38 3.58
N LEU A 56 -0.83 5.05 3.30
CA LEU A 56 -0.84 6.35 2.63
C LEU A 56 -1.37 6.26 1.20
N ALA A 57 -1.00 5.23 0.44
CA ALA A 57 -1.53 5.03 -0.91
C ALA A 57 -3.06 4.83 -0.90
N CYS A 58 -3.61 4.11 0.08
CA CYS A 58 -5.06 4.00 0.28
C CYS A 58 -5.69 5.34 0.68
N HIS A 59 -5.08 6.07 1.63
CA HIS A 59 -5.56 7.37 2.08
C HIS A 59 -5.60 8.41 0.95
N LEU A 60 -4.62 8.36 0.04
CA LEU A 60 -4.54 9.20 -1.16
C LEU A 60 -5.49 8.75 -2.28
N GLY A 61 -6.27 7.68 -2.08
CA GLY A 61 -7.23 7.15 -3.04
C GLY A 61 -6.58 6.46 -4.25
N TRP A 62 -5.31 6.05 -4.15
CA TRP A 62 -4.62 5.37 -5.25
C TRP A 62 -4.99 3.90 -5.36
N VAL A 63 -5.40 3.30 -4.24
CA VAL A 63 -5.90 1.93 -4.14
C VAL A 63 -7.14 1.94 -3.26
N CYS A 64 -8.21 1.30 -3.72
CA CYS A 64 -9.36 1.01 -2.89
C CYS A 64 -9.08 -0.31 -2.17
N PRO A 65 -9.22 -0.41 -0.83
CA PRO A 65 -9.13 -1.69 -0.16
C PRO A 65 -10.14 -2.67 -0.77
N PRO A 66 -9.84 -3.99 -0.78
CA PRO A 66 -10.76 -5.00 -1.28
C PRO A 66 -12.13 -4.81 -0.64
N VAL A 67 -13.20 -4.91 -1.43
CA VAL A 67 -14.57 -4.65 -0.96
C VAL A 67 -14.91 -5.58 0.22
N GLU A 68 -14.30 -6.77 0.27
CA GLU A 68 -14.36 -7.71 1.38
C GLU A 68 -13.91 -7.08 2.72
N ALA A 69 -12.85 -6.28 2.72
CA ALA A 69 -12.39 -5.57 3.93
C ALA A 69 -13.40 -4.52 4.40
N LEU A 70 -14.12 -3.87 3.48
CA LEU A 70 -15.20 -2.92 3.81
C LEU A 70 -16.42 -3.65 4.40
N TYR A 71 -16.71 -4.88 3.95
CA TYR A 71 -17.80 -5.68 4.51
C TYR A 71 -17.52 -6.18 5.92
N ASP A 72 -16.26 -6.48 6.24
CA ASP A 72 -15.87 -6.95 7.58
C ASP A 72 -16.06 -5.86 8.65
N GLU A 73 -15.75 -4.60 8.36
CA GLU A 73 -16.00 -3.47 9.26
C GLU A 73 -17.50 -3.26 9.52
N VAL A 74 -18.33 -3.31 8.48
CA VAL A 74 -19.81 -3.22 8.61
C VAL A 74 -20.36 -4.38 9.46
N ARG A 75 -19.78 -5.58 9.30
CA ARG A 75 -20.20 -6.77 10.04
C ARG A 75 -19.81 -6.68 11.52
N GLN A 76 -18.66 -6.11 11.83
CA GLN A 76 -18.19 -5.94 13.21
C GLN A 76 -18.98 -4.86 13.94
N HIS A 77 -19.24 -3.72 13.29
CA HIS A 77 -20.08 -2.65 13.83
C HIS A 77 -21.53 -3.10 14.10
N LYS A 78 -22.11 -3.93 13.21
CA LYS A 78 -23.43 -4.54 13.45
C LYS A 78 -23.44 -5.53 14.61
N ARG A 79 -22.34 -6.22 14.91
CA ARG A 79 -22.27 -7.10 16.08
C ARG A 79 -22.25 -6.27 17.36
N GLU A 80 -21.46 -5.21 17.42
CA GLU A 80 -21.35 -4.34 18.59
C GLU A 80 -22.68 -3.66 18.94
N LEU A 81 -23.45 -3.22 17.94
CA LEU A 81 -24.78 -2.64 18.14
C LEU A 81 -25.86 -3.66 18.56
N ASN A 82 -25.70 -4.94 18.22
CA ASN A 82 -26.65 -5.99 18.59
C ASN A 82 -26.42 -6.56 20.00
N TYR A 83 -25.31 -6.21 20.65
CA TYR A 83 -24.98 -6.58 22.02
C TYR A 83 -25.08 -5.40 23.01
N ALA A 84 -25.50 -4.21 22.55
CA ALA A 84 -25.80 -3.03 23.36
C ALA A 84 -27.31 -2.88 23.58
#